data_AF-A0A2R6LFZ6-F1
#
_entry.id   AF-A0A2R6LFZ6-F1
#
_cell.length_a   1.000
_cell.length_b   1.000
_cell.length_c   1.000
_cell.angle_alpha   90.00
_cell.angle_beta   90.00
_cell.angle_gamma   90.00
#
_symmetry.space_group_name_H-M   'P 1'
#
loop_
_entity.id
_entity.type
_entity.pdbx_description
1 polymer ?
#
loop_
_entity_poly.entity_id
_entity_poly.type
_entity_poly.pdbx_seq_one_letter_code
_entity_poly.pdbx_strand_id
1 'polypeptide(L)' 'MSVAGLCEICEGSTVEDSCDRCGRVVCAKHYDTETGYCTDCLSELGRRPSEGGERNEPDRPDGVEEHRF' A
#
# COMPACT_ATOMS: atom_id res chain seq x y z
N MET A 1 -26.62 15.41 -17.98
CA MET A 1 -25.76 14.56 -18.81
C MET A 1 -24.96 13.69 -17.87
N SER A 2 -25.24 12.39 -17.80
CA SER A 2 -24.54 11.47 -16.89
C SER A 2 -23.48 10.75 -17.70
N VAL A 3 -22.22 11.15 -17.56
CA VAL A 3 -21.10 10.38 -18.10
C VAL A 3 -21.08 9.04 -17.38
N ALA A 4 -21.20 7.94 -18.13
CA ALA A 4 -20.86 6.65 -17.57
C ALA A 4 -19.38 6.73 -17.15
N GLY A 5 -19.10 6.49 -15.87
CA GLY A 5 -17.74 6.54 -15.35
C GLY A 5 -16.87 5.56 -16.13
N LEU A 6 -15.75 6.04 -16.64
CA LEU A 6 -14.67 5.17 -17.10
C LEU A 6 -13.81 4.80 -15.89
N CYS A 7 -13.18 3.64 -15.95
CA CYS A 7 -12.28 3.19 -14.90
C CYS A 7 -11.21 4.25 -14.64
N GLU A 8 -11.08 4.73 -13.42
CA GLU A 8 -10.09 5.78 -13.07
C GLU A 8 -8.63 5.30 -13.09
N ILE A 9 -8.39 4.02 -13.45
CA ILE A 9 -7.06 3.42 -13.57
C ILE A 9 -6.63 3.29 -15.04
N CYS A 10 -7.50 2.78 -15.90
CA CYS A 10 -7.16 2.57 -17.32
C CYS A 10 -7.91 3.48 -18.30
N GLU A 11 -8.95 4.18 -17.84
CA GLU A 11 -9.78 5.12 -18.59
C GLU A 11 -10.38 4.56 -19.90
N GLY A 12 -10.32 3.24 -20.10
CA GLY A 12 -10.70 2.58 -21.36
C GLY A 12 -11.80 1.53 -21.20
N SER A 13 -12.28 1.31 -19.98
CA SER A 13 -13.35 0.35 -19.68
C SER A 13 -14.38 1.01 -18.78
N THR A 14 -15.64 0.60 -18.92
CA THR A 14 -16.73 1.05 -18.05
C THR A 14 -16.48 0.59 -16.63
N VAL A 15 -16.81 1.43 -15.66
CA VAL A 15 -16.75 1.08 -14.24
C VAL A 15 -17.82 0.04 -13.91
N GLU A 16 -17.45 -0.90 -13.05
CA GLU A 16 -18.37 -1.95 -12.57
C GLU A 16 -18.45 -1.91 -11.05
N ASP A 17 -17.31 -1.69 -10.39
CA ASP A 17 -17.18 -1.71 -8.92
C ASP A 17 -16.47 -0.46 -8.40
N SER A 18 -16.61 -0.20 -7.10
CA SER A 18 -15.93 0.89 -6.40
C SER A 18 -15.02 0.35 -5.32
N CYS A 19 -13.80 0.88 -5.22
CA CYS A 19 -12.85 0.51 -4.18
C CYS A 19 -13.30 1.07 -2.82
N ASP A 20 -13.46 0.20 -1.81
CA ASP A 20 -13.90 0.61 -0.46
C ASP A 20 -12.87 1.47 0.29
N ARG A 21 -11.59 1.40 -0.10
CA ARG A 21 -10.49 2.14 0.56
C ARG A 21 -10.37 3.58 0.08
N CYS A 22 -10.36 3.78 -1.24
CA CYS A 22 -10.10 5.10 -1.84
C CYS A 22 -11.33 5.72 -2.49
N GLY A 23 -12.44 4.98 -2.62
CA GLY A 23 -13.70 5.45 -3.20
C GLY A 23 -13.68 5.55 -4.73
N ARG A 24 -12.59 5.14 -5.40
CA ARG A 24 -12.46 5.21 -6.86
C ARG A 24 -13.33 4.17 -7.55
N VAL A 25 -13.84 4.52 -8.73
CA VAL A 25 -14.62 3.60 -9.58
C VAL A 25 -13.72 2.91 -10.59
N VAL A 26 -13.79 1.57 -10.62
CA VAL A 26 -12.86 0.70 -11.35
C VAL A 26 -13.61 -0.38 -12.13
N CYS A 27 -13.01 -0.88 -13.21
CA CYS A 27 -13.53 -2.04 -13.93
C CYS A 27 -13.13 -3.33 -13.21
N ALA A 28 -13.81 -4.45 -13.49
CA ALA A 28 -13.53 -5.75 -12.88
C ALA A 28 -12.07 -6.23 -13.06
N LYS A 29 -11.34 -5.69 -14.03
CA LYS A 29 -9.91 -5.99 -14.24
C LYS A 29 -8.99 -5.36 -13.18
N HIS A 30 -9.37 -4.20 -12.64
CA HIS A 30 -8.58 -3.47 -11.63
C HIS A 30 -9.23 -3.47 -10.25
N TYR A 31 -10.36 -4.15 -10.11
CA TYR A 31 -11.02 -4.43 -8.85
C TYR A 31 -10.67 -5.83 -8.40
N ASP A 32 -10.27 -5.96 -7.14
CA ASP A 32 -10.05 -7.26 -6.52
C ASP A 32 -11.24 -7.60 -5.64
N THR A 33 -11.97 -8.63 -6.05
CA THR A 33 -13.19 -9.08 -5.36
C THR A 33 -12.89 -9.82 -4.06
N GLU A 34 -11.66 -10.32 -3.87
CA GLU A 34 -11.26 -11.03 -2.64
C GLU A 34 -11.06 -10.07 -1.47
N THR A 35 -10.48 -8.88 -1.73
CA THR A 35 -10.19 -7.86 -0.73
C THR A 35 -11.12 -6.66 -0.76
N GLY A 36 -11.88 -6.47 -1.83
CA GLY A 36 -12.74 -5.31 -2.04
C GLY A 36 -11.99 -4.03 -2.42
N TYR A 37 -10.73 -4.16 -2.84
CA TYR A 37 -9.84 -3.03 -3.11
C TYR A 37 -9.37 -2.99 -4.56
N CYS A 38 -8.98 -1.82 -5.04
CA CYS A 38 -8.35 -1.72 -6.36
C CYS A 38 -6.89 -2.20 -6.33
N THR A 39 -6.36 -2.60 -7.48
CA THR A 39 -4.98 -3.09 -7.64
C THR A 39 -3.91 -2.12 -7.13
N ASP A 40 -4.17 -0.82 -7.20
CA ASP A 40 -3.30 0.24 -6.66
C ASP A 40 -3.22 0.18 -5.14
N CYS A 41 -4.38 0.12 -4.49
CA CYS A 41 -4.49 -0.01 -3.02
C CYS A 41 -3.91 -1.34 -2.54
N LEU A 42 -4.13 -2.42 -3.30
CA LEU A 42 -3.53 -3.71 -3.04
C LEU A 42 -2.01 -3.69 -3.15
N SER A 43 -1.44 -2.98 -4.12
CA SER A 43 0.01 -2.86 -4.26
C SER A 43 0.64 -2.15 -3.07
N GLU A 44 -0.03 -1.13 -2.54
CA GLU A 44 0.38 -0.44 -1.31
C GLU A 44 0.22 -1.32 -0.05
N LEU A 45 -0.85 -2.12 0.03
CA LEU A 45 -1.11 -3.04 1.15
C LEU A 45 -0.20 -4.29 1.14
N GLY A 46 0.12 -4.79 -0.06
CA GLY A 46 1.01 -5.92 -0.30
C GLY A 46 2.48 -5.57 -0.08
N ARG A 47 2.83 -4.27 -0.09
CA ARG A 47 4.04 -3.75 0.54
C ARG A 47 3.88 -3.67 2.06
N ARG A 48 3.51 -4.77 2.70
CA ARG A 48 4.07 -4.97 4.04
C ARG A 48 5.57 -5.09 3.81
N PRO A 49 6.42 -4.23 4.41
CA PRO A 49 7.80 -4.60 4.57
C PRO A 49 7.75 -6.00 5.18
N SER A 50 8.48 -6.95 4.63
CA SER A 50 8.78 -8.17 5.35
C SER A 50 9.41 -7.73 6.67
N GLU A 51 8.59 -7.57 7.72
CA GLU A 51 9.01 -7.37 9.09
C GLU A 51 9.55 -8.73 9.55
N GLY A 52 10.76 -9.01 9.08
CA GLY A 52 11.47 -10.27 9.28
C GLY A 52 12.95 -10.18 8.90
N GLY A 53 13.50 -8.97 8.83
CA GLY A 53 14.94 -8.72 8.78
C GLY A 53 15.32 -7.90 10.00
N GLU A 54 15.53 -8.62 11.09
CA GLU A 54 16.25 -8.25 12.32
C GLU A 54 16.65 -6.78 12.47
N ARG A 55 16.06 -6.16 13.50
CA ARG A 55 16.64 -5.03 14.22
C ARG A 55 18.10 -5.40 14.52
N ASN A 56 19.05 -4.95 13.69
CA ASN A 56 20.44 -4.89 14.12
C ASN A 56 20.44 -3.93 15.30
N GLU A 57 20.66 -4.52 16.47
CA GLU A 57 20.83 -3.84 17.73
C GLU A 57 21.72 -2.61 17.52
N PRO A 58 21.38 -1.45 18.09
CA PRO A 58 22.29 -0.32 18.08
C PRO A 58 23.58 -0.77 18.75
N ASP A 59 24.63 -0.96 17.94
CA ASP A 59 25.96 -1.27 18.41
C ASP A 59 26.34 -0.20 19.44
N ARG A 60 26.62 -0.71 20.64
CA ARG A 60 26.85 0.01 21.88
C ARG A 60 27.74 1.22 21.68
N PRO A 61 27.45 2.36 22.35
CA PRO A 61 28.52 3.27 22.69
C PRO A 61 29.33 2.61 23.83
N ASP A 62 30.34 1.83 23.50
CA ASP A 62 31.44 1.52 24.44
C ASP A 62 32.29 2.80 24.60
N GLY A 63 31.68 3.79 25.27
CA GLY A 63 32.32 5.02 25.72
C GLY A 63 32.54 4.95 27.22
N VAL A 64 33.32 3.96 27.68
CA VAL A 64 33.86 3.98 29.05
C VAL A 64 34.96 5.03 29.09
N GLU A 65 34.58 6.27 29.38
CA GLU A 65 35.54 7.28 29.83
C GLU A 65 35.95 6.90 31.24
N GLU A 66 37.01 6.07 31.34
CA GLU A 66 37.59 5.71 32.62
C GLU A 66 38.10 6.98 33.30
N HIS A 67 37.38 7.42 34.32
CA HIS A 67 37.75 8.52 35.19
C HIS A 67 39.19 8.33 35.71
N ARG A 68 40.08 9.24 35.33
CA ARG A 68 41.36 9.43 36.03
C ARG A 68 41.42 10.84 36.61
N PHE A 69 41.20 10.90 37.91
CA PHE A 69 41.46 12.05 38.79
C PHE A 69 42.95 12.37 38.87
#